data_AF-A0A814RE40-F1
#
_entry.id   AF-A0A814RE40-F1
#
_cell.length_a   1.000
_cell.length_b   1.000
_cell.length_c   1.000
_cell.angle_alpha   90.00
_cell.angle_beta   90.00
_cell.angle_gamma   90.00
#
_symmetry.space_group_name_H-M   'P 1'
#
loop_
_entity.id
_entity.type
_entity.pdbx_description
1 polymer ?
#
loop_
_entity_poly.entity_id
_entity_poly.type
_entity_poly.pdbx_seq_one_letter_code
_entity_poly.pdbx_strand_id
1 'polypeptide(L)'
;MNFVQDSLCKNTDNVGVIFLMTIDRSKTLTAINPFATIHEHSTIPSEQEILFTMHTIFRVVEIKPMAKNSHLWEVQLTITDDNDS
;
A
#
# COMPACT_ATOMS: atom_id res chain seq x y z
N MET A 1 7.61 12.64 -5.19
CA MET A 1 8.18 11.54 -4.37
C MET A 1 9.47 11.99 -3.66
N ASN A 2 9.49 13.16 -3.02
CA ASN A 2 10.74 13.67 -2.44
C ASN A 2 11.18 12.85 -1.22
N PHE A 3 10.22 12.28 -0.47
CA PHE A 3 10.51 11.46 0.72
C PHE A 3 11.32 10.19 0.41
N VAL A 4 11.14 9.60 -0.76
CA VAL A 4 11.86 8.39 -1.19
C VAL A 4 13.32 8.71 -1.51
N GLN A 5 13.55 9.90 -2.08
CA GLN A 5 14.88 10.39 -2.40
C GLN A 5 15.66 10.73 -1.12
N ASP A 6 14.99 11.38 -0.15
CA ASP A 6 15.61 11.78 1.12
C ASP A 6 16.02 10.61 2.02
N SER A 7 15.32 9.46 1.93
CA SER A 7 15.63 8.27 2.72
C SER A 7 16.71 7.40 2.05
N LEU A 8 16.67 7.24 0.73
CA LEU A 8 17.62 6.42 -0.03
C LEU A 8 19.00 7.08 -0.19
N CYS A 9 19.09 8.42 -0.19
CA CYS A 9 20.36 9.12 -0.30
C CYS A 9 21.21 9.09 0.98
N LYS A 10 20.66 8.69 2.13
CA LYS A 10 21.35 8.73 3.44
C LYS A 10 22.07 7.43 3.80
N ASN A 11 21.65 6.30 3.26
CA ASN A 11 22.28 5.01 3.49
C ASN A 11 22.11 4.11 2.27
N THR A 12 23.22 3.72 1.64
CA THR A 12 23.26 2.87 0.45
C THR A 12 22.84 1.42 0.72
N ASP A 13 22.81 0.99 1.98
CA ASP A 13 22.41 -0.36 2.37
C ASP A 13 20.88 -0.48 2.56
N ASN A 14 20.17 0.65 2.54
CA ASN A 14 18.72 0.67 2.69
C ASN A 14 18.04 0.50 1.34
N VAL A 15 16.93 -0.26 1.34
CA VAL A 15 15.99 -0.31 0.23
C VAL A 15 14.67 0.31 0.65
N GLY A 16 14.08 1.10 -0.24
CA GLY A 16 12.75 1.66 -0.11
C GLY A 16 11.74 0.66 -0.67
N VAL A 17 10.59 0.56 -0.01
CA VAL A 17 9.47 -0.28 -0.46
C VAL A 17 8.24 0.60 -0.63
N ILE A 18 7.60 0.50 -1.79
CA ILE A 18 6.30 1.13 -2.07
C ILE A 18 5.28 0.01 -2.22
N PHE A 19 4.25 0.05 -1.37
CA PHE A 19 3.11 -0.84 -1.49
C PHE A 19 2.09 -0.24 -2.45
N LEU A 20 1.82 -0.94 -3.55
CA LEU A 20 0.75 -0.61 -4.49
C LEU A 20 -0.46 -1.48 -4.17
N MET A 21 -1.46 -0.88 -3.53
CA MET A 21 -2.70 -1.57 -3.16
C MET A 21 -3.78 -1.30 -4.22
N THR A 22 -4.28 -2.35 -4.86
CA THR A 22 -5.40 -2.22 -5.81
C THR A 22 -6.70 -2.68 -5.14
N ILE A 23 -7.65 -1.76 -4.98
CA ILE A 23 -8.96 -2.04 -4.38
C ILE A 23 -9.99 -2.22 -5.50
N ASP A 24 -10.31 -3.47 -5.80
CA ASP A 24 -11.39 -3.81 -6.71
C ASP A 24 -12.72 -3.85 -5.95
N ARG A 25 -13.58 -2.86 -6.20
CA ARG A 25 -14.91 -2.75 -5.59
C ARG A 25 -15.80 -3.95 -5.88
N SER A 26 -15.63 -4.63 -7.02
CA SER A 26 -16.44 -5.80 -7.36
C SER A 26 -16.13 -7.02 -6.48
N LYS A 27 -14.90 -7.10 -5.95
CA LYS A 27 -14.45 -8.16 -5.03
C LYS A 27 -14.66 -7.80 -3.56
N THR A 28 -14.72 -6.50 -3.24
CA THR A 28 -14.90 -6.01 -1.86
C THR A 28 -16.34 -5.91 -1.40
N LEU A 29 -17.32 -6.03 -2.31
CA LEU A 29 -18.75 -6.10 -1.93
C LEU A 29 -19.10 -7.36 -1.12
N THR A 30 -18.28 -8.41 -1.22
CA THR A 30 -18.37 -9.64 -0.42
C THR A 30 -17.40 -9.68 0.75
N ALA A 31 -16.51 -8.69 0.87
CA ALA A 31 -15.40 -8.76 1.80
C ALA A 31 -15.81 -8.38 3.23
N ILE A 32 -15.33 -9.18 4.18
CA ILE A 32 -15.55 -9.02 5.64
C ILE A 32 -14.78 -7.81 6.20
N ASN A 33 -13.91 -7.19 5.40
CA ASN A 33 -12.96 -6.16 5.82
C ASN A 33 -13.35 -4.77 5.25
N PRO A 34 -14.15 -3.96 5.98
CA PRO A 34 -14.53 -2.64 5.51
C PRO A 34 -13.34 -1.67 5.50
N PHE A 35 -13.43 -0.68 4.62
CA PHE A 35 -12.48 0.42 4.52
C PHE A 35 -13.22 1.73 4.24
N ALA A 36 -12.62 2.84 4.65
CA ALA A 36 -13.20 4.17 4.46
C ALA A 36 -12.12 5.20 4.12
N THR A 37 -12.47 6.17 3.27
CA THR A 37 -11.70 7.40 3.14
C THR A 37 -11.99 8.29 4.35
N ILE A 38 -10.97 8.73 5.07
CA ILE A 38 -11.14 9.52 6.31
C ILE A 38 -10.65 10.96 6.16
N HIS A 39 -10.64 11.48 4.94
CA HIS A 39 -10.18 12.83 4.62
C HIS A 39 -10.76 13.91 5.53
N GLU A 40 -12.07 13.87 5.82
CA GLU A 40 -12.75 14.86 6.68
C GLU A 40 -12.40 14.75 8.17
N HIS A 41 -11.75 13.66 8.57
CA HIS A 41 -11.37 13.37 9.95
C HIS A 41 -9.85 13.27 10.13
N SER A 42 -9.07 13.45 9.06
CA SER A 42 -7.62 13.36 9.13
C SER A 42 -7.02 14.60 9.80
N THR A 43 -6.01 14.37 10.65
CA THR A 43 -5.22 15.47 11.24
C THR A 43 -4.41 16.21 10.17
N ILE A 44 -4.11 15.53 9.06
CA ILE A 44 -3.34 16.08 7.94
C ILE A 44 -4.21 15.97 6.68
N PRO A 45 -4.98 17.02 6.33
CA PRO A 45 -5.97 16.96 5.25
C PRO A 45 -5.39 16.59 3.88
N SER A 46 -4.10 16.84 3.64
CA SER A 46 -3.44 16.56 2.37
C SER A 46 -3.11 15.08 2.15
N GLU A 47 -3.20 14.21 3.17
CA GLU A 47 -2.74 12.82 3.08
C GLU A 47 -3.69 11.87 2.33
N GLN A 48 -4.92 12.33 2.00
CA GLN A 48 -5.91 11.54 1.26
C GLN A 48 -6.06 10.10 1.79
N GLU A 49 -6.15 9.99 3.12
CA GLU A 49 -5.98 8.73 3.84
C GLU A 49 -7.18 7.77 3.66
N ILE A 50 -6.85 6.49 3.53
CA ILE A 50 -7.80 5.37 3.54
C ILE A 50 -7.52 4.52 4.77
N LEU A 51 -8.51 4.37 5.63
CA LEU A 51 -8.46 3.53 6.82
C LEU A 51 -9.09 2.17 6.53
N PHE A 52 -8.36 1.11 6.81
CA PHE A 52 -8.85 -0.27 6.80
C PHE A 52 -9.14 -0.73 8.23
N THR A 53 -10.08 -1.65 8.41
CA THR A 53 -10.25 -2.30 9.72
C THR A 53 -9.05 -3.16 10.09
N MET A 54 -8.87 -3.35 11.39
CA MET A 54 -7.93 -4.33 11.93
C MET A 54 -8.18 -5.71 11.32
N HIS A 55 -7.10 -6.48 11.16
CA HIS A 55 -7.12 -7.82 10.54
C HIS A 55 -7.44 -7.85 9.03
N THR A 56 -7.33 -6.72 8.33
CA THR A 56 -7.33 -6.73 6.86
C THR A 56 -6.06 -7.39 6.34
N ILE A 57 -6.20 -8.47 5.56
CA ILE A 57 -5.09 -9.20 4.97
C ILE A 57 -4.91 -8.78 3.52
N PHE A 58 -3.67 -8.49 3.15
CA PHE A 58 -3.25 -8.24 1.78
C PHE A 58 -2.33 -9.34 1.29
N ARG A 59 -2.60 -9.88 0.11
CA ARG A 59 -1.75 -10.87 -0.56
C ARG A 59 -0.80 -10.17 -1.52
N VAL A 60 0.48 -10.54 -1.46
CA VAL A 60 1.48 -10.09 -2.42
C VAL A 60 1.24 -10.77 -3.77
N VAL A 61 1.08 -9.96 -4.82
CA VAL A 61 0.89 -10.43 -6.19
C VAL A 61 2.22 -10.44 -6.93
N GLU A 62 2.97 -9.34 -6.82
CA GLU A 62 4.23 -9.14 -7.53
C GLU A 62 5.17 -8.27 -6.69
N ILE A 63 6.47 -8.56 -6.77
CA ILE A 63 7.53 -7.71 -6.24
C ILE A 63 8.46 -7.39 -7.40
N LYS A 64 8.66 -6.11 -7.69
CA LYS A 64 9.55 -5.68 -8.78
C LYS A 64 10.35 -4.44 -8.45
N PRO A 65 11.59 -4.32 -8.96
CA PRO A 65 12.34 -3.08 -8.83
C PRO A 65 11.67 -1.98 -9.65
N MET A 66 11.62 -0.76 -9.11
CA MET A 66 11.17 0.39 -9.88
C MET A 66 12.26 0.79 -10.88
N ALA A 67 11.95 0.77 -12.17
CA ALA A 67 12.91 0.94 -13.27
C ALA A 67 13.81 2.18 -13.18
N LYS A 68 13.43 3.21 -12.41
CA LYS A 68 14.18 4.46 -12.24
C LYS A 68 15.11 4.49 -11.02
N ASN A 69 15.00 3.54 -10.09
CA ASN A 69 15.80 3.53 -8.86
C ASN A 69 16.05 2.10 -8.38
N SER A 70 17.31 1.67 -8.44
CA SER A 70 17.74 0.30 -8.07
C SER A 70 17.50 -0.04 -6.59
N HIS A 71 17.30 0.96 -5.73
CA HIS A 71 17.07 0.76 -4.30
C HIS A 71 15.59 0.90 -3.93
N LEU A 72 14.68 0.99 -4.91
CA LEU A 72 13.25 1.14 -4.68
C LEU A 72 12.49 -0.04 -5.27
N TRP A 73 11.71 -0.71 -4.44
CA TRP A 73 10.92 -1.87 -4.81
C TRP A 73 9.44 -1.54 -4.73
N GLU A 74 8.72 -1.90 -5.79
CA GLU A 74 7.26 -1.89 -5.80
C GLU A 74 6.76 -3.28 -5.40
N VAL A 75 5.90 -3.32 -4.39
CA VAL A 75 5.22 -4.53 -3.93
C VAL A 75 3.74 -4.36 -4.21
N GLN A 76 3.24 -5.12 -5.17
CA GLN A 76 1.83 -5.09 -5.56
C GLN A 76 1.02 -5.97 -4.61
N LEU A 77 -0.01 -5.38 -4.02
CA LEU A 77 -0.88 -5.99 -3.04
C LEU A 77 -2.32 -6.04 -3.55
N THR A 78 -2.99 -7.17 -3.33
CA THR A 78 -4.44 -7.31 -3.50
C THR A 78 -5.08 -7.63 -2.16
N ILE A 79 -6.28 -7.10 -1.94
CA ILE A 79 -7.11 -7.55 -0.82
C ILE A 79 -7.54 -9.01 -1.09
N THR A 80 -7.53 -9.84 -0.05
CA THR A 80 -8.04 -11.21 -0.10
C THR A 80 -9.22 -11.35 0.85
N ASP A 81 -10.17 -12.20 0.49
CA ASP A 81 -11.13 -12.71 1.45
C ASP A 81 -10.48 -13.87 2.21
N ASP A 82 -10.84 -14.06 3.47
CA ASP A 82 -10.28 -15.06 4.39
C ASP A 82 -10.36 -16.53 3.87
N ASN A 83 -11.02 -16.73 2.72
CA ASN A 83 -11.20 -17.99 2.03
C ASN A 83 -10.15 -18.19 0.91
N ASP A 84 -8.87 -18.22 1.28
CA ASP A 84 -7.86 -18.88 0.46
C ASP A 84 -7.88 -20.37 0.78
N SER A 85 -8.68 -21.12 0.02
CA SER A 85 -8.63 -22.60 -0.05
C SER A 85 -7.65 -23.08 -1.11
#